data_AF-A0A3A0BKM2-F1
#
_entry.id   AF-A0A3A0BKM2-F1
#
_cell.length_a   1.000
_cell.length_b   1.000
_cell.length_c   1.000
_cell.angle_alpha   90.00
_cell.angle_beta   90.00
_cell.angle_gamma   90.00
#
_symmetry.space_group_name_H-M   'P 1'
#
loop_
_entity.id
_entity.type
_entity.pdbx_description
1 polymer ?
#
loop_
_entity_poly.entity_id
_entity_poly.type
_entity_poly.pdbx_seq_one_letter_code
_entity_poly.pdbx_strand_id
1 'polypeptide(L)'
;MKFSRLLISFGLIAGVFLFSCADNRADQTPGVDTDAVRTEAVATFASSLTESLPAPLTPFPTQTASPAATETALSTTPEPSPTSNPCFNLLYIADVTIPDGTRMKPGEKFTKTWLVQNIGGCAWRPGFTFRHVGGDPMRGNTVTLTEAIPTGAKREISVELVVPSGINGVIESAWQMADENGIFFGDTLSVKIVTGDVTTPAVTNTP
;
A
#
# COMPACT_ATOMS: atom_id res chain seq x y z
N MET A 1 33.23 39.12 47.36
CA MET A 1 33.38 38.75 48.78
C MET A 1 32.15 37.94 49.18
N LYS A 2 32.16 36.81 49.87
CA LYS A 2 33.21 35.91 50.41
C LYS A 2 32.48 34.60 50.77
N PHE A 3 33.15 33.47 50.54
CA PHE A 3 32.75 32.09 50.87
C PHE A 3 32.51 31.84 52.37
N SER A 4 31.72 30.80 52.70
CA SER A 4 32.01 29.70 53.68
C SER A 4 30.69 29.14 54.27
N ARG A 5 30.22 27.92 53.95
CA ARG A 5 30.60 26.54 54.42
C ARG A 5 30.21 26.18 55.88
N LEU A 6 29.44 25.08 55.98
CA LEU A 6 29.58 23.89 56.85
C LEU A 6 28.71 23.71 58.10
N LEU A 7 27.98 22.57 58.17
CA LEU A 7 27.92 21.52 59.23
C LEU A 7 26.58 20.76 59.10
N ILE A 8 26.50 19.56 58.51
CA ILE A 8 26.73 18.21 59.08
C ILE A 8 25.88 17.91 60.32
N SER A 9 24.85 17.10 60.15
CA SER A 9 24.36 16.18 61.18
C SER A 9 23.91 14.87 60.56
N PHE A 10 24.69 13.84 60.88
CA PHE A 10 24.55 12.44 60.49
C PHE A 10 23.60 11.78 61.50
N GLY A 11 22.41 11.37 61.08
CA GLY A 11 21.42 10.69 61.90
C GLY A 11 21.14 9.30 61.36
N LEU A 12 22.06 8.37 61.61
CA LEU A 12 21.92 6.94 61.40
C LEU A 12 21.24 6.37 62.65
N ILE A 13 20.14 5.61 62.51
CA ILE A 13 19.77 4.44 63.34
C ILE A 13 18.37 3.91 62.95
N ALA A 14 18.37 2.61 62.62
CA ALA A 14 17.33 1.59 62.79
C ALA A 14 15.95 1.75 62.11
N GLY A 15 15.86 1.23 60.88
CA GLY A 15 14.64 0.65 60.33
C GLY A 15 14.81 -0.85 60.15
N VAL A 16 14.35 -1.62 61.12
CA VAL A 16 14.37 -3.09 61.17
C VAL A 16 13.43 -3.64 60.09
N PHE A 17 13.97 -4.20 59.00
CA PHE A 17 13.20 -5.01 58.06
C PHE A 17 13.27 -6.48 58.47
N LEU A 18 12.14 -6.97 58.98
CA LEU A 18 11.89 -8.36 59.33
C LEU A 18 11.64 -9.19 58.06
N PHE A 19 12.33 -10.33 58.00
CA PHE A 19 11.92 -11.60 57.39
C PHE A 19 11.15 -11.57 56.05
N SER A 20 11.86 -11.95 54.99
CA SER A 20 11.33 -12.98 54.10
C SER A 20 12.48 -13.81 53.57
N CYS A 21 12.54 -15.07 54.00
CA CYS A 21 13.46 -16.05 53.44
C CYS A 21 13.12 -16.22 51.96
N ALA A 22 14.04 -15.85 51.09
CA ALA A 22 13.99 -16.27 49.69
C ALA A 22 14.22 -17.78 49.64
N ASP A 23 13.13 -18.56 49.71
CA ASP A 23 13.11 -19.99 49.41
C ASP A 23 13.40 -20.12 47.91
N ASN A 24 14.66 -20.41 47.57
CA ASN A 24 15.06 -20.85 46.24
C ASN A 24 14.52 -22.26 46.00
N ARG A 25 13.23 -22.36 45.68
CA ARG A 25 12.67 -23.55 45.05
C ARG A 25 12.81 -23.41 43.55
N ALA A 26 13.90 -23.98 43.03
CA ALA A 26 13.98 -24.43 41.67
C ALA A 26 12.89 -25.50 41.46
N ASP A 27 11.75 -25.11 40.90
CA ASP A 27 10.78 -26.06 40.38
C ASP A 27 11.40 -26.69 39.13
N GLN A 28 11.83 -27.94 39.29
CA GLN A 28 12.29 -28.80 38.23
C GLN A 28 11.06 -29.20 37.40
N THR A 29 10.76 -28.45 36.35
CA THR A 29 9.85 -28.93 35.31
C THR A 29 10.52 -30.11 34.58
N PRO A 30 9.88 -31.29 34.49
CA PRO A 30 10.42 -32.41 33.72
C PRO A 30 10.62 -32.01 32.26
N GLY A 31 11.85 -32.18 31.77
CA GLY A 31 12.21 -31.94 30.38
C GLY A 31 11.37 -32.84 29.47
N VAL A 32 10.58 -32.21 28.59
CA VAL A 32 10.03 -32.88 27.42
C VAL A 32 11.11 -32.86 26.36
N ASP A 33 11.81 -34.00 26.27
CA ASP A 33 12.69 -34.37 25.18
C ASP A 33 11.92 -34.26 23.86
N THR A 34 12.32 -33.31 23.00
CA THR A 34 11.68 -33.05 21.70
C THR A 34 12.65 -33.34 20.56
N ASP A 35 13.51 -34.35 20.70
CA ASP A 35 14.49 -34.76 19.68
C ASP A 35 14.20 -36.13 19.05
N ALA A 36 12.95 -36.61 19.12
CA ALA A 36 12.60 -37.90 18.55
C ALA A 36 11.19 -37.96 17.92
N VAL A 37 10.85 -37.07 16.98
CA VAL A 37 9.96 -37.41 15.83
C VAL A 37 10.17 -36.40 14.69
N ARG A 38 11.22 -36.55 13.88
CA ARG A 38 11.26 -35.88 12.55
C ARG A 38 12.16 -36.62 11.57
N THR A 39 11.77 -37.83 11.18
CA THR A 39 12.22 -38.45 9.93
C THR A 39 11.29 -39.62 9.65
N GLU A 40 10.21 -39.44 8.88
CA GLU A 40 9.49 -40.42 8.04
C GLU A 40 8.50 -39.60 7.18
N ALA A 41 8.30 -39.75 5.88
CA ALA A 41 8.90 -40.54 4.84
C ALA A 41 8.62 -39.84 3.50
N VAL A 42 9.52 -40.05 2.55
CA VAL A 42 9.51 -39.55 1.17
C VAL A 42 8.52 -40.37 0.32
N ALA A 43 7.85 -39.68 -0.61
CA ALA A 43 7.25 -40.17 -1.84
C ALA A 43 6.30 -41.39 -1.78
N THR A 44 5.01 -41.15 -1.98
CA THR A 44 4.08 -42.16 -2.52
C THR A 44 3.20 -41.51 -3.58
N PHE A 45 3.76 -41.37 -4.79
CA PHE A 45 3.02 -41.10 -6.01
C PHE A 45 3.49 -42.08 -7.10
N ALA A 46 3.07 -43.33 -6.95
CA ALA A 46 3.00 -44.29 -8.06
C ALA A 46 2.17 -45.48 -7.58
N SER A 47 0.92 -45.57 -8.04
CA SER A 47 0.34 -46.80 -8.59
C SER A 47 -1.19 -46.70 -8.57
N SER A 48 -1.77 -46.30 -9.69
CA SER A 48 -3.10 -46.77 -10.08
C SER A 48 -2.96 -47.46 -11.43
N LEU A 49 -2.50 -48.71 -11.40
CA LEU A 49 -2.62 -49.64 -12.52
C LEU A 49 -4.11 -49.97 -12.69
N THR A 50 -4.76 -49.31 -13.64
CA THR A 50 -6.05 -49.76 -14.14
C THR A 50 -5.81 -50.57 -15.42
N GLU A 51 -6.19 -51.83 -15.30
CA GLU A 51 -6.22 -52.91 -16.29
C GLU A 51 -6.85 -52.46 -17.63
N SER A 52 -6.11 -52.60 -18.74
CA SER A 52 -6.59 -52.31 -20.09
C SER A 52 -7.10 -53.59 -20.75
N LEU A 53 -8.42 -53.66 -20.95
CA LEU A 53 -9.07 -54.61 -21.86
C LEU A 53 -9.29 -53.91 -23.22
N PRO A 54 -9.10 -54.58 -24.38
CA PRO A 54 -9.14 -53.92 -25.68
C PRO A 54 -10.58 -53.66 -26.15
N ALA A 55 -10.91 -52.40 -26.44
CA ALA A 55 -12.13 -52.02 -27.15
C ALA A 55 -11.89 -51.96 -28.68
N PRO A 56 -12.89 -52.33 -29.50
CA PRO A 56 -12.75 -52.50 -30.95
C PRO A 56 -12.60 -51.16 -31.72
N LEU A 57 -11.81 -51.21 -32.80
CA LEU A 57 -11.52 -50.11 -33.72
C LEU A 57 -12.79 -49.61 -34.41
N THR A 58 -13.24 -48.39 -34.08
CA THR A 58 -14.14 -47.59 -34.92
C THR A 58 -13.36 -46.63 -35.81
N PRO A 59 -13.74 -46.46 -37.09
CA PRO A 59 -12.99 -45.69 -38.07
C PRO A 59 -13.02 -44.18 -37.81
N PHE A 60 -11.86 -43.57 -38.06
CA PHE A 60 -11.54 -42.15 -38.02
C PHE A 60 -12.55 -41.29 -38.80
N PRO A 61 -13.09 -40.19 -38.24
CA PRO A 61 -13.67 -39.14 -39.07
C PRO A 61 -12.57 -38.31 -39.73
N THR A 62 -12.68 -38.17 -41.05
CA THR A 62 -11.94 -37.23 -41.90
C THR A 62 -11.93 -35.83 -41.28
N GLN A 63 -10.73 -35.27 -41.10
CA GLN A 63 -10.57 -33.87 -40.68
C GLN A 63 -11.06 -32.94 -41.80
N THR A 64 -12.24 -32.38 -41.61
CA THR A 64 -12.72 -31.20 -42.33
C THR A 64 -11.78 -30.04 -42.01
N ALA A 65 -11.12 -29.49 -43.02
CA ALA A 65 -10.28 -28.30 -42.90
C ALA A 65 -11.08 -27.16 -42.25
N SER A 66 -10.66 -26.77 -41.05
CA SER A 66 -11.19 -25.62 -40.33
C SER A 66 -10.87 -24.34 -41.12
N PRO A 67 -11.82 -23.42 -41.31
CA PRO A 67 -11.54 -22.17 -41.99
C PRO A 67 -10.58 -21.33 -41.15
N ALA A 68 -9.71 -20.63 -41.89
CA ALA A 68 -8.69 -19.72 -41.43
C ALA A 68 -9.12 -18.88 -40.21
N ALA A 69 -8.30 -18.95 -39.16
CA ALA A 69 -8.32 -17.96 -38.11
C ALA A 69 -8.00 -16.60 -38.74
N THR A 70 -9.02 -15.76 -38.86
CA THR A 70 -8.86 -14.33 -39.05
C THR A 70 -8.05 -13.81 -37.87
N GLU A 71 -6.77 -13.52 -38.09
CA GLU A 71 -5.94 -12.78 -37.15
C GLU A 71 -6.56 -11.40 -36.96
N THR A 72 -7.27 -11.23 -35.85
CA THR A 72 -7.61 -9.91 -35.33
C THR A 72 -6.31 -9.17 -35.05
N ALA A 73 -5.91 -8.30 -35.97
CA ALA A 73 -4.78 -7.40 -35.77
C ALA A 73 -5.01 -6.58 -34.49
N LEU A 74 -4.19 -6.82 -33.47
CA LEU A 74 -4.11 -6.03 -32.25
C LEU A 74 -3.74 -4.60 -32.65
N SER A 75 -4.67 -3.67 -32.43
CA SER A 75 -4.43 -2.23 -32.53
C SER A 75 -3.39 -1.83 -31.48
N THR A 76 -2.14 -1.64 -31.88
CA THR A 76 -1.05 -1.20 -31.02
C THR A 76 -1.23 0.27 -30.65
N THR A 77 -1.91 0.53 -29.53
CA THR A 77 -1.79 1.82 -28.85
C THR A 77 -0.34 1.98 -28.40
N PRO A 78 0.38 3.04 -28.79
CA PRO A 78 1.78 3.22 -28.41
C PRO A 78 1.88 3.44 -26.90
N GLU A 79 2.52 2.50 -26.18
CA GLU A 79 2.90 2.72 -24.79
C GLU A 79 4.04 3.76 -24.75
N PRO A 80 3.94 4.81 -23.92
CA PRO A 80 4.96 5.84 -23.83
C PRO A 80 6.28 5.22 -23.39
N SER A 81 7.29 5.34 -24.24
CA SER A 81 8.65 4.88 -23.95
C SER A 81 9.40 5.93 -23.13
N PRO A 82 10.26 5.51 -22.19
CA PRO A 82 11.04 6.45 -21.41
C PRO A 82 12.02 7.25 -22.27
N THR A 83 12.13 8.56 -22.01
CA THR A 83 13.05 9.48 -22.69
C THR A 83 14.26 9.76 -21.83
N SER A 84 15.47 9.88 -22.40
CA SER A 84 16.70 10.16 -21.63
C SER A 84 16.79 11.57 -21.04
N ASN A 85 15.91 12.50 -21.46
CA ASN A 85 15.83 13.87 -20.96
C ASN A 85 14.36 14.34 -21.00
N PRO A 86 13.77 14.86 -19.92
CA PRO A 86 14.34 15.05 -18.58
C PRO A 86 14.66 13.76 -17.82
N CYS A 87 15.62 13.84 -16.89
CA CYS A 87 16.07 12.72 -16.04
C CYS A 87 14.92 12.20 -15.17
N PHE A 88 14.15 13.08 -14.53
CA PHE A 88 12.96 12.71 -13.78
C PHE A 88 11.71 13.20 -14.49
N ASN A 89 10.78 12.29 -14.75
CA ASN A 89 9.49 12.61 -15.34
C ASN A 89 8.45 11.55 -14.95
N LEU A 90 7.25 12.00 -14.62
CA LEU A 90 6.13 11.18 -14.19
C LEU A 90 4.98 11.38 -15.15
N LEU A 91 4.44 10.28 -15.66
CA LEU A 91 3.24 10.25 -16.46
C LEU A 91 2.07 9.70 -15.63
N TYR A 92 0.96 10.43 -15.61
CA TYR A 92 -0.30 9.93 -15.09
C TYR A 92 -0.92 8.91 -16.06
N ILE A 93 -1.34 7.75 -15.55
CA ILE A 93 -2.04 6.73 -16.34
C ILE A 93 -3.53 6.72 -16.02
N ALA A 94 -3.90 6.55 -14.74
CA ALA A 94 -5.29 6.40 -14.34
C ALA A 94 -5.50 6.61 -12.84
N ASP A 95 -6.73 7.00 -12.48
CA ASP A 95 -7.24 6.86 -11.13
C ASP A 95 -7.55 5.38 -10.85
N VAL A 96 -6.96 4.84 -9.78
CA VAL A 96 -7.17 3.44 -9.39
C VAL A 96 -8.36 3.31 -8.45
N THR A 97 -8.52 4.23 -7.50
CA THR A 97 -9.58 4.14 -6.48
C THR A 97 -10.74 5.11 -6.72
N ILE A 98 -10.51 6.41 -6.55
CA ILE A 98 -11.57 7.43 -6.54
C ILE A 98 -11.56 8.21 -7.85
N PRO A 99 -12.50 7.97 -8.78
CA PRO A 99 -12.62 8.76 -9.99
C PRO A 99 -13.06 10.20 -9.68
N ASP A 100 -12.77 11.09 -10.61
CA ASP A 100 -13.23 12.46 -10.51
C ASP A 100 -14.76 12.59 -10.48
N GLY A 101 -15.25 13.54 -9.67
CA GLY A 101 -16.68 13.81 -9.46
C GLY A 101 -17.33 12.88 -8.43
N THR A 102 -16.57 11.99 -7.79
CA THR A 102 -17.09 11.11 -6.73
C THR A 102 -17.72 11.93 -5.61
N ARG A 103 -18.95 11.57 -5.24
CA ARG A 103 -19.66 12.22 -4.12
C ARG A 103 -19.21 11.61 -2.80
N MET A 104 -18.80 12.46 -1.86
CA MET A 104 -18.32 12.02 -0.55
C MET A 104 -18.90 12.88 0.58
N LYS A 105 -19.05 12.28 1.76
CA LYS A 105 -19.59 12.98 2.93
C LYS A 105 -18.52 13.87 3.57
N PRO A 106 -18.88 15.05 4.10
CA PRO A 106 -17.95 15.86 4.88
C PRO A 106 -17.35 15.05 6.05
N GLY A 107 -16.03 15.14 6.25
CA GLY A 107 -15.29 14.41 7.28
C GLY A 107 -14.97 12.94 6.95
N GLU A 108 -15.43 12.42 5.82
CA GLU A 108 -15.12 11.06 5.37
C GLU A 108 -13.61 10.91 5.10
N LYS A 109 -13.03 9.79 5.54
CA LYS A 109 -11.65 9.42 5.24
C LYS A 109 -11.62 8.49 4.05
N PHE A 110 -10.72 8.72 3.11
CA PHE A 110 -10.56 7.88 1.93
C PHE A 110 -9.10 7.83 1.49
N THR A 111 -8.75 6.79 0.73
CA THR A 111 -7.42 6.66 0.13
C THR A 111 -7.54 6.86 -1.36
N LYS A 112 -6.89 7.91 -1.87
CA LYS A 112 -6.76 8.15 -3.30
C LYS A 112 -5.50 7.47 -3.80
N THR A 113 -5.65 6.63 -4.82
CA THR A 113 -4.56 5.92 -5.47
C THR A 113 -4.56 6.25 -6.95
N TRP A 114 -3.38 6.64 -7.46
CA TRP A 114 -3.14 6.89 -8.87
C TRP A 114 -2.15 5.87 -9.41
N LEU A 115 -2.39 5.37 -10.63
CA LEU A 115 -1.42 4.62 -11.40
C LEU A 115 -0.58 5.60 -12.21
N VAL A 116 0.74 5.50 -12.07
CA VAL A 116 1.71 6.35 -12.75
C VAL A 116 2.80 5.53 -13.42
N GLN A 117 3.53 6.17 -14.33
CA GLN A 117 4.72 5.59 -14.96
C GLN A 117 5.91 6.55 -14.90
N ASN A 118 7.09 6.00 -14.60
CA ASN A 118 8.33 6.73 -14.77
C ASN A 118 8.72 6.75 -16.25
N ILE A 119 8.51 7.88 -16.92
CA ILE A 119 8.89 8.09 -18.32
C ILE A 119 10.20 8.90 -18.45
N GLY A 120 10.87 9.20 -17.34
CA GLY A 120 12.15 9.91 -17.30
C GLY A 120 13.35 9.02 -17.55
N GLY A 121 14.50 9.63 -17.80
CA GLY A 121 15.76 8.93 -18.10
C GLY A 121 16.40 8.24 -16.90
N CYS A 122 15.94 8.55 -15.69
CA CYS A 122 16.53 8.11 -14.43
C CYS A 122 15.48 7.46 -13.52
N ALA A 123 15.91 6.46 -12.73
CA ALA A 123 15.08 5.90 -11.68
C ALA A 123 14.80 6.95 -10.58
N TRP A 124 13.56 7.00 -10.09
CA TRP A 124 13.24 7.76 -8.89
C TRP A 124 13.79 7.01 -7.69
N ARG A 125 14.54 7.70 -6.83
CA ARG A 125 15.21 7.07 -5.69
C ARG A 125 14.31 7.07 -4.45
N PRO A 126 14.54 6.17 -3.49
CA PRO A 126 13.97 6.30 -2.16
C PRO A 126 14.29 7.70 -1.58
N GLY A 127 13.34 8.28 -0.86
CA GLY A 127 13.45 9.65 -0.33
C GLY A 127 12.83 10.72 -1.22
N PHE A 128 12.50 10.42 -2.48
CA PHE A 128 11.69 11.31 -3.31
C PHE A 128 10.29 11.46 -2.69
N THR A 129 9.66 12.61 -2.88
CA THR A 129 8.43 12.96 -2.16
C THR A 129 7.29 13.32 -3.11
N PHE A 130 6.10 12.83 -2.81
CA PHE A 130 4.87 13.22 -3.47
C PHE A 130 4.11 14.20 -2.57
N ARG A 131 3.96 15.43 -3.04
CA ARG A 131 3.58 16.58 -2.20
C ARG A 131 2.38 17.29 -2.78
N HIS A 132 1.56 17.84 -1.89
CA HIS A 132 0.49 18.75 -2.27
C HIS A 132 1.08 20.04 -2.87
N VAL A 133 0.54 20.47 -4.00
CA VAL A 133 1.00 21.65 -4.75
C VAL A 133 -0.11 22.67 -5.01
N GLY A 134 -1.38 22.32 -4.83
CA GLY A 134 -2.49 23.26 -5.02
C GLY A 134 -3.86 22.68 -4.73
N GLY A 135 -4.85 23.56 -4.58
CA GLY A 135 -6.19 23.18 -4.14
C GLY A 135 -6.29 23.03 -2.63
N ASP A 136 -7.26 22.24 -2.18
CA ASP A 136 -7.43 21.87 -0.77
C ASP A 136 -6.56 20.65 -0.46
N PRO A 137 -5.71 20.67 0.59
CA PRO A 137 -4.85 19.54 0.90
C PRO A 137 -5.62 18.31 1.42
N MET A 138 -6.90 18.45 1.77
CA MET A 138 -7.77 17.41 2.33
C MET A 138 -7.09 16.68 3.52
N ARG A 139 -6.32 17.43 4.32
CA ARG A 139 -5.48 16.92 5.42
C ARG A 139 -4.49 15.82 5.02
N GLY A 140 -4.17 15.70 3.73
CA GLY A 140 -3.20 14.77 3.20
C GLY A 140 -1.79 15.12 3.62
N ASN A 141 -1.01 14.08 3.90
CA ASN A 141 0.41 14.21 4.24
C ASN A 141 1.28 13.97 3.00
N THR A 142 2.49 14.51 3.03
CA THR A 142 3.52 14.17 2.03
C THR A 142 3.85 12.68 2.11
N VAL A 143 3.92 12.03 0.95
CA VAL A 143 4.31 10.61 0.85
C VAL A 143 5.76 10.54 0.40
N THR A 144 6.58 9.80 1.13
CA THR A 144 7.99 9.57 0.77
C THR A 144 8.12 8.19 0.16
N LEU A 145 8.77 8.09 -1.00
CA LEU A 145 9.06 6.81 -1.62
C LEU A 145 10.07 6.03 -0.76
N THR A 146 9.70 4.80 -0.40
CA THR A 146 10.58 3.87 0.35
C THR A 146 11.44 3.01 -0.57
N GLU A 147 11.00 2.84 -1.82
CA GLU A 147 11.66 2.02 -2.84
C GLU A 147 11.94 2.82 -4.10
N ALA A 148 12.96 2.39 -4.84
CA ALA A 148 13.27 2.99 -6.13
C ALA A 148 12.21 2.63 -7.17
N ILE A 149 11.88 3.57 -8.06
CA ILE A 149 10.99 3.35 -9.20
C ILE A 149 11.82 3.44 -10.48
N PRO A 150 12.19 2.29 -11.10
CA PRO A 150 13.00 2.27 -12.31
C PRO A 150 12.35 3.02 -13.47
N THR A 151 13.17 3.47 -14.40
CA THR A 151 12.73 4.01 -15.69
C THR A 151 11.83 3.00 -16.43
N GLY A 152 10.72 3.48 -16.98
CA GLY A 152 9.70 2.69 -17.66
C GLY A 152 8.71 1.97 -16.73
N ALA A 153 8.99 1.87 -15.42
CA ALA A 153 8.16 1.12 -14.50
C ALA A 153 6.86 1.86 -14.17
N LYS A 154 5.76 1.08 -14.03
CA LYS A 154 4.49 1.55 -13.49
C LYS A 154 4.43 1.32 -11.99
N ARG A 155 3.81 2.26 -11.27
CA ARG A 155 3.62 2.21 -9.82
C ARG A 155 2.32 2.87 -9.42
N GLU A 156 1.73 2.37 -8.34
CA GLU A 156 0.63 3.02 -7.66
C GLU A 156 1.18 3.92 -6.56
N ILE A 157 0.67 5.15 -6.50
CA ILE A 157 0.96 6.10 -5.43
C ILE A 157 -0.35 6.38 -4.71
N SER A 158 -0.35 6.23 -3.39
CA SER A 158 -1.54 6.38 -2.56
C SER A 158 -1.36 7.49 -1.52
N VAL A 159 -2.40 8.30 -1.33
CA VAL A 159 -2.47 9.32 -0.28
C VAL A 159 -3.76 9.14 0.51
N GLU A 160 -3.65 9.11 1.84
CA GLU A 160 -4.80 9.17 2.75
C GLU A 160 -5.30 10.61 2.87
N LEU A 161 -6.58 10.81 2.58
CA LEU A 161 -7.24 12.11 2.54
C LEU A 161 -8.49 12.10 3.42
N VAL A 162 -8.89 13.29 3.86
CA VAL A 162 -10.09 13.54 4.67
C VAL A 162 -10.88 14.67 4.03
N VAL A 163 -12.13 14.38 3.68
CA VAL A 163 -13.04 15.37 3.10
C VAL A 163 -13.21 16.54 4.08
N PRO A 164 -12.93 17.79 3.67
CA PRO A 164 -13.12 18.95 4.54
C PRO A 164 -14.57 19.09 5.01
N SER A 165 -14.76 19.41 6.29
CA SER A 165 -16.07 19.73 6.84
C SER A 165 -16.47 21.16 6.49
N GLY A 166 -17.75 21.38 6.18
CA GLY A 166 -18.31 22.73 5.98
C GLY A 166 -18.16 23.30 4.56
N ILE A 167 -17.67 22.51 3.61
CA ILE A 167 -17.64 22.87 2.19
C ILE A 167 -18.69 22.05 1.44
N ASN A 168 -19.52 22.72 0.64
CA ASN A 168 -20.45 22.11 -0.31
C ASN A 168 -20.01 22.45 -1.73
N GLY A 169 -20.14 21.52 -2.66
CA GLY A 169 -19.77 21.68 -4.05
C GLY A 169 -18.55 20.85 -4.44
N VAL A 170 -17.82 21.31 -5.45
CA VAL A 170 -16.66 20.60 -6.00
C VAL A 170 -15.41 21.03 -5.23
N ILE A 171 -14.63 20.06 -4.75
CA ILE A 171 -13.35 20.27 -4.09
C ILE A 171 -12.27 19.49 -4.85
N GLU A 172 -11.09 20.08 -4.99
CA GLU A 172 -9.97 19.50 -5.70
C GLU A 172 -8.69 19.58 -4.86
N SER A 173 -7.87 18.54 -4.92
CA SER A 173 -6.54 18.47 -4.32
C SER A 173 -5.51 18.06 -5.38
N ALA A 174 -4.47 18.84 -5.57
CA ALA A 174 -3.44 18.63 -6.59
C ALA A 174 -2.08 18.30 -5.97
N TRP A 175 -1.40 17.31 -6.55
CA TRP A 175 -0.21 16.67 -6.03
C TRP A 175 0.84 16.46 -7.12
N GLN A 176 2.11 16.58 -6.76
CA GLN A 176 3.21 16.41 -7.70
C GLN A 176 4.42 15.75 -7.04
N MET A 177 5.17 14.99 -7.84
CA MET A 177 6.41 14.36 -7.39
C MET A 177 7.53 15.40 -7.32
N ALA A 178 8.39 15.29 -6.31
CA ALA A 178 9.56 16.10 -6.10
C ALA A 178 10.79 15.23 -5.83
N ASP A 179 11.94 15.66 -6.34
CA ASP A 179 13.22 14.99 -6.15
C ASP A 179 13.80 15.23 -4.73
N GLU A 180 15.01 14.71 -4.49
CA GLU A 180 15.73 14.87 -3.22
C GLU A 180 16.05 16.34 -2.85
N ASN A 181 16.06 17.24 -3.83
CA ASN A 181 16.27 18.67 -3.65
C ASN A 181 14.94 19.44 -3.47
N GLY A 182 13.81 18.73 -3.53
CA GLY A 182 12.48 19.31 -3.46
C GLY A 182 12.02 19.95 -4.78
N ILE A 183 12.69 19.67 -5.89
CA ILE A 183 12.32 20.17 -7.22
C ILE A 183 11.21 19.29 -7.81
N PHE A 184 10.10 19.92 -8.18
CA PHE A 184 8.94 19.24 -8.76
C PHE A 184 9.18 18.79 -10.20
N PHE A 185 8.63 17.63 -10.57
CA PHE A 185 8.70 17.09 -11.93
C PHE A 185 7.46 16.28 -12.31
N GLY A 186 7.28 16.10 -13.62
CA GLY A 186 6.21 15.30 -14.20
C GLY A 186 4.82 15.90 -14.07
N ASP A 187 3.81 15.09 -14.39
CA ASP A 187 2.42 15.48 -14.35
C ASP A 187 1.97 15.86 -12.93
N THR A 188 1.07 16.84 -12.86
CA THR A 188 0.31 17.12 -11.63
C THR A 188 -0.89 16.19 -11.58
N LEU A 189 -0.99 15.41 -10.52
CA LEU A 189 -2.07 14.48 -10.26
C LEU A 189 -3.12 15.15 -9.38
N SER A 190 -4.40 15.04 -9.75
CA SER A 190 -5.48 15.61 -8.96
C SER A 190 -6.48 14.58 -8.49
N VAL A 191 -7.22 14.95 -7.45
CA VAL A 191 -8.45 14.30 -7.05
C VAL A 191 -9.53 15.34 -6.91
N LYS A 192 -10.63 15.12 -7.62
CA LYS A 192 -11.78 16.02 -7.62
C LYS A 192 -13.00 15.30 -7.08
N ILE A 193 -13.54 15.77 -5.96
CA ILE A 193 -14.72 15.18 -5.31
C ILE A 193 -15.84 16.21 -5.21
N VAL A 194 -17.06 15.72 -5.00
CA VAL A 194 -18.24 16.56 -4.77
C VAL A 194 -18.72 16.33 -3.34
N THR A 195 -18.83 17.40 -2.57
CA THR A 195 -19.32 17.38 -1.19
C THR A 195 -20.66 18.07 -1.07
N GLY A 196 -21.46 17.62 -0.10
CA GLY A 196 -22.67 18.30 0.33
C GLY A 196 -23.88 17.39 0.47
N ASP A 197 -24.85 17.89 1.23
CA ASP A 197 -26.04 17.13 1.58
C ASP A 197 -27.00 17.02 0.39
N VAL A 198 -27.50 15.81 0.14
CA VAL A 198 -28.83 15.67 -0.47
C VAL A 198 -29.80 16.09 0.62
N THR A 199 -30.05 17.39 0.75
CA THR A 199 -31.24 17.86 1.46
C THR A 199 -32.44 17.41 0.62
N THR A 200 -32.90 16.18 0.87
CA THR A 200 -34.26 15.78 0.51
C THR A 200 -35.17 16.84 1.13
N PRO A 201 -35.94 17.62 0.36
CA PRO A 201 -36.90 18.52 0.95
C PRO A 201 -37.86 17.67 1.78
N ALA A 202 -37.96 17.95 3.07
CA ALA A 202 -38.96 17.33 3.92
C ALA A 202 -40.33 17.62 3.29
N VAL A 203 -40.98 16.58 2.76
CA VAL A 203 -42.36 16.67 2.32
C VAL A 203 -43.20 16.78 3.58
N THR A 204 -43.44 18.01 4.03
CA THR A 204 -44.41 18.31 5.08
C THR A 204 -45.80 18.10 4.48
N ASN A 205 -46.31 16.88 4.56
CA ASN A 205 -47.73 16.64 4.38
C ASN A 205 -48.44 17.20 5.62
N THR A 206 -48.99 18.41 5.50
CA THR A 206 -49.93 19.00 6.46
C THR A 206 -51.29 18.31 6.30
N PRO A 207 -51.97 17.93 7.39
CA PRO A 207 -53.16 17.07 7.39
C PRO A 207 -54.40 17.67 6.74
#